data_AF-A0A1V3Q2H4-F1
#
_entry.id   AF-A0A1V3Q2H4-F1
#
_cell.length_a   1.000
_cell.length_b   1.000
_cell.length_c   1.000
_cell.angle_alpha   90.00
_cell.angle_beta   90.00
_cell.angle_gamma   90.00
#
_symmetry.space_group_name_H-M   'P 1'
#
loop_
_entity.id
_entity.type
_entity.pdbx_description
1 polymer ?
#
loop_
_entity_poly.entity_id
_entity_poly.type
_entity_poly.pdbx_seq_one_letter_code
_entity_poly.pdbx_strand_id
1 'polypeptide(L)'
;MNHETNDHETDDVPRFDDPLSEREWLRQEHAMRRERLHLDPAGDDARSRRYRLLARALRTPPPGALPIDFARRMSALVSAPAPGRAPAMRFENALTAALAGVLVLAAVAATIIYGAAWWPSFQALLPAPAAAQWWLALLGCVGLSWLLGAWSRRAESAS
;
A
#
# COMPACT_ATOMS: atom_id res chain seq x y z
N MET A 1 45.53 15.68 8.81
CA MET A 1 44.48 15.77 9.85
C MET A 1 43.17 15.55 9.12
N ASN A 2 42.60 14.36 9.30
CA ASN A 2 41.59 13.77 8.43
C ASN A 2 40.19 14.20 8.89
N HIS A 3 39.31 14.53 7.95
CA HIS A 3 37.86 14.46 8.19
C HIS A 3 37.20 13.81 6.98
N GLU A 4 37.25 12.48 6.96
CA GLU A 4 36.30 11.64 6.23
C GLU A 4 34.92 11.88 6.83
N THR A 5 34.08 12.67 6.16
CA THR A 5 32.64 12.62 6.40
C THR A 5 32.06 11.60 5.43
N ASN A 6 31.81 10.45 6.03
CA ASN A 6 31.06 9.30 5.57
C ASN A 6 29.74 9.75 4.89
N ASP A 7 29.75 9.86 3.56
CA ASP A 7 28.52 9.98 2.77
C ASP A 7 27.82 8.62 2.85
N HIS A 8 26.86 8.51 3.77
CA HIS A 8 25.84 7.49 3.67
C HIS A 8 25.05 7.76 2.38
N GLU A 9 25.48 7.10 1.31
CA GLU A 9 24.72 6.82 0.08
C GLU A 9 23.44 6.10 0.51
N THR A 10 22.48 6.91 0.95
CA THR A 10 21.18 6.48 1.42
C THR A 10 20.37 6.31 0.17
N ASP A 11 20.30 5.07 -0.31
CA ASP A 11 19.43 4.51 -1.35
C ASP A 11 18.26 5.46 -1.70
N ASP A 12 18.53 6.35 -2.65
CA ASP A 12 17.64 7.45 -3.06
C ASP A 12 16.57 6.85 -3.98
N VAL A 13 15.55 6.25 -3.36
CA VAL A 13 14.33 5.89 -4.09
C VAL A 13 13.72 7.21 -4.58
N PRO A 14 13.70 7.49 -5.90
CA PRO A 14 13.30 8.79 -6.40
C PRO A 14 11.90 9.14 -5.92
N ARG A 15 11.76 10.28 -5.26
CA ARG A 15 10.46 10.80 -4.86
C ARG A 15 9.72 11.18 -6.15
N PHE A 16 8.62 10.50 -6.46
CA PHE A 16 7.82 10.73 -7.68
C PHE A 16 7.14 12.12 -7.73
N ASP A 17 7.37 12.98 -6.75
CA ASP A 17 6.79 14.33 -6.64
C ASP A 17 7.57 15.39 -7.45
N ASP A 18 8.70 15.01 -8.08
CA ASP A 18 9.53 15.92 -8.88
C ASP A 18 9.14 15.90 -10.39
N PRO A 19 8.85 17.06 -11.01
CA PRO A 19 8.54 17.17 -12.44
C PRO A 19 9.60 16.58 -13.38
N LEU A 20 10.89 16.54 -12.99
CA LEU A 20 11.92 15.90 -13.82
C LEU A 20 11.80 14.37 -13.78
N SER A 21 11.46 13.81 -12.62
CA SER A 21 11.18 12.39 -12.44
C SER A 21 9.94 11.94 -13.22
N GLU A 22 8.89 12.75 -13.24
CA GLU A 22 7.70 12.49 -14.07
C GLU A 22 8.04 12.49 -15.57
N ARG A 23 8.84 13.47 -16.03
CA ARG A 23 9.31 13.52 -17.43
C ARG A 23 10.17 12.31 -17.80
N GLU A 24 11.00 11.84 -16.87
CA GLU A 24 11.81 10.64 -17.07
C GLU A 24 10.94 9.39 -17.14
N TRP A 25 9.97 9.25 -16.24
CA TRP A 25 9.00 8.17 -16.24
C TRP A 25 8.19 8.12 -17.54
N LEU A 26 7.69 9.26 -18.01
CA LEU A 26 6.96 9.35 -19.29
C LEU A 26 7.84 8.91 -20.47
N ARG A 27 9.13 9.27 -20.49
CA ARG A 27 10.06 8.82 -21.54
C ARG A 27 10.24 7.30 -21.54
N GLN A 28 10.34 6.70 -20.35
CA GLN A 28 10.41 5.24 -20.20
C GLN A 28 9.11 4.56 -20.65
N GLU A 29 7.96 5.06 -20.21
CA GLU A 29 6.63 4.54 -20.56
C GLU A 29 6.38 4.64 -22.07
N HIS A 30 6.74 5.76 -22.70
CA HIS A 30 6.67 5.92 -24.15
C HIS A 30 7.57 4.93 -24.89
N ALA A 31 8.82 4.75 -24.48
CA ALA A 31 9.73 3.80 -25.12
C ALA A 31 9.22 2.35 -24.98
N MET A 32 8.72 1.97 -23.80
CA MET A 32 8.10 0.66 -23.58
C MET A 32 6.88 0.46 -24.47
N ARG A 33 5.98 1.45 -24.56
CA ARG A 33 4.77 1.36 -25.39
C ARG A 33 5.10 1.25 -26.87
N ARG A 34 6.09 2.00 -27.36
CA ARG A 34 6.56 1.92 -28.75
C ARG A 34 7.14 0.56 -29.10
N GLU A 35 7.91 -0.03 -28.20
CA GLU A 35 8.41 -1.41 -28.36
C GLU A 35 7.27 -2.43 -28.34
N ARG A 36 6.26 -2.25 -27.47
CA ARG A 36 5.07 -3.12 -27.45
C ARG A 36 4.29 -3.09 -28.76
N LEU A 37 4.19 -1.91 -29.36
CA LEU A 37 3.49 -1.68 -30.63
C LEU A 37 4.38 -1.92 -31.86
N HIS A 38 5.62 -2.37 -31.68
CA HIS A 38 6.58 -2.63 -32.77
C HIS A 38 6.77 -1.42 -33.72
N LEU A 39 6.71 -0.21 -33.17
CA LEU A 39 6.86 1.02 -33.95
C LEU A 39 8.32 1.21 -34.40
N ASP A 40 8.52 1.86 -35.54
CA ASP A 40 9.86 2.07 -36.13
C ASP A 40 10.85 2.70 -35.12
N PRO A 41 12.04 2.11 -34.92
CA PRO A 41 13.10 2.67 -34.09
C PRO A 41 13.91 3.80 -34.74
N ALA A 42 13.74 4.08 -36.05
CA ALA A 42 14.57 5.06 -36.75
C ALA A 42 14.49 6.48 -36.14
N GLY A 43 13.35 6.84 -35.55
CA GLY A 43 13.12 8.14 -34.89
C GLY A 43 13.47 8.21 -33.40
N ASP A 44 14.04 7.16 -32.81
CA ASP A 44 14.35 7.12 -31.37
C ASP A 44 15.71 7.74 -31.04
N ASP A 45 15.73 8.58 -30.01
CA ASP A 45 16.96 9.09 -29.39
C ASP A 45 17.78 7.97 -28.71
N ALA A 46 19.04 8.26 -28.39
CA ALA A 46 19.95 7.26 -27.82
C ALA A 46 19.44 6.66 -26.49
N ARG A 47 18.67 7.43 -25.71
CA ARG A 47 18.13 7.01 -24.41
C ARG A 47 16.90 6.10 -24.58
N SER A 48 15.99 6.43 -25.50
CA SER A 48 14.84 5.59 -25.84
C SER A 48 15.27 4.25 -26.42
N ARG A 49 16.34 4.22 -27.24
CA ARG A 49 16.93 2.95 -27.73
C ARG A 49 17.40 2.05 -26.58
N ARG A 50 18.02 2.62 -25.54
CA ARG A 50 18.40 1.86 -24.32
C ARG A 50 17.16 1.34 -23.59
N TYR A 51 16.12 2.15 -23.45
CA TYR A 51 14.88 1.71 -22.82
C TYR A 51 14.15 0.62 -23.61
N ARG A 52 14.21 0.63 -24.94
CA ARG A 52 13.68 -0.47 -25.76
C ARG A 52 14.45 -1.77 -25.55
N LEU A 53 15.78 -1.70 -25.50
CA LEU A 53 16.61 -2.88 -25.20
C LEU A 53 16.27 -3.47 -23.82
N LEU A 54 16.10 -2.60 -22.82
CA LEU A 54 15.66 -3.02 -21.49
C LEU A 54 14.26 -3.64 -21.51
N ALA A 55 13.30 -3.00 -22.18
CA ALA A 55 11.93 -3.52 -22.32
C ALA A 55 11.91 -4.89 -23.01
N ARG A 56 12.78 -5.10 -24.00
CA ARG A 56 12.94 -6.39 -24.69
C ARG A 56 13.53 -7.45 -23.78
N ALA A 57 14.60 -7.11 -23.04
CA ALA A 57 15.22 -8.02 -22.08
C ALA A 57 14.25 -8.44 -20.97
N LEU A 58 13.44 -7.51 -20.45
CA LEU A 58 12.42 -7.77 -19.44
C LEU A 58 11.26 -8.64 -19.96
N ARG A 59 10.97 -8.56 -21.27
CA ARG A 59 9.95 -9.38 -21.92
C ARG A 59 10.40 -10.80 -22.21
N THR A 60 11.70 -11.01 -22.35
CA THR A 60 12.24 -12.36 -22.54
C THR A 60 11.92 -13.17 -21.28
N PRO A 61 11.09 -14.22 -21.37
CA PRO A 61 10.81 -15.05 -20.21
C PRO A 61 12.14 -15.66 -19.73
N PRO A 62 12.44 -15.63 -18.42
CA PRO A 62 13.64 -16.25 -17.91
C PRO A 62 13.65 -17.74 -18.31
N PRO A 63 14.82 -18.32 -18.63
CA PRO A 63 14.92 -19.64 -19.27
C PRO A 63 14.55 -20.83 -18.35
N GLY A 64 13.79 -20.63 -17.28
CA GLY A 64 13.38 -21.68 -16.36
C GLY A 64 12.00 -21.41 -15.76
N ALA A 65 11.29 -22.49 -15.43
CA ALA A 65 10.08 -22.41 -14.63
C ALA A 65 10.40 -21.79 -13.26
N LEU A 66 9.55 -20.88 -12.80
CA LEU A 66 9.71 -20.29 -11.47
C LEU A 66 9.55 -21.38 -10.40
N PRO A 67 10.32 -21.33 -9.29
CA PRO A 67 10.12 -22.24 -8.18
C PRO A 67 8.68 -22.19 -7.66
N ILE A 68 8.16 -23.31 -7.16
CA ILE A 68 6.78 -23.39 -6.63
C ILE A 68 6.52 -22.40 -5.49
N ASP A 69 7.56 -22.08 -4.71
CA ASP A 69 7.50 -21.12 -3.61
C ASP A 69 7.81 -19.68 -4.03
N PHE A 70 7.97 -19.39 -5.32
CA PHE A 70 8.34 -18.05 -5.79
C PHE A 70 7.40 -16.98 -5.24
N ALA A 71 6.09 -17.21 -5.34
CA ALA A 71 5.09 -16.28 -4.83
C ALA A 71 5.26 -16.04 -3.31
N ARG A 72 5.55 -17.10 -2.55
CA ARG A 72 5.77 -17.03 -1.09
C ARG A 72 7.06 -16.29 -0.73
N ARG A 73 8.15 -16.55 -1.45
CA ARG A 73 9.44 -15.87 -1.23
C ARG A 73 9.36 -14.41 -1.64
N MET A 74 8.71 -14.12 -2.76
CA MET A 74 8.47 -12.75 -3.22
C MET A 74 7.56 -11.99 -2.26
N SER A 75 6.48 -12.60 -1.79
CA SER A 75 5.61 -11.95 -0.80
C SER A 75 6.36 -11.65 0.49
N ALA A 76 7.23 -12.56 0.95
CA ALA A 76 8.07 -12.32 2.13
C ALA A 76 9.06 -11.16 1.91
N LEU A 77 9.67 -11.07 0.73
CA LEU A 77 10.59 -9.99 0.37
C LEU A 77 9.88 -8.63 0.27
N VAL A 78 8.69 -8.58 -0.33
CA VAL A 78 7.88 -7.34 -0.45
C VAL A 78 7.27 -6.94 0.90
N SER A 79 6.98 -7.92 1.76
CA SER A 79 6.47 -7.66 3.11
C SER A 79 7.57 -7.28 4.10
N ALA A 80 8.84 -7.48 3.74
CA ALA A 80 9.94 -7.02 4.56
C ALA A 80 9.93 -5.48 4.59
N PRO A 81 9.81 -4.85 5.77
CA PRO A 81 9.79 -3.41 5.86
C PRO A 81 11.12 -2.86 5.34
N ALA A 82 11.05 -1.96 4.34
CA ALA A 82 12.24 -1.30 3.81
C ALA A 82 13.02 -0.60 4.94
N PRO A 83 14.36 -0.76 5.01
CA PRO A 83 15.15 -0.10 6.04
C PRO A 83 14.96 1.41 5.93
N GLY A 84 14.42 2.02 7.00
CA GLY A 84 14.14 3.47 7.08
C GLY A 84 12.68 3.90 6.93
N ARG A 85 11.77 3.08 6.38
CA ARG A 85 10.33 3.45 6.22
C ARG A 85 9.43 3.00 7.38
N ALA A 86 9.93 2.09 8.22
CA ALA A 86 9.23 1.53 9.36
C ALA A 86 8.75 2.55 10.42
N PRO A 87 9.52 3.59 10.83
CA PRO A 87 9.07 4.49 11.90
C PRO A 87 7.94 5.43 11.45
N ALA A 88 7.99 5.95 10.21
CA ALA A 88 6.96 6.86 9.69
C ALA A 88 5.60 6.16 9.52
N MET A 89 5.59 4.94 8.99
CA MET A 89 4.37 4.15 8.79
C MET A 89 3.73 3.70 10.12
N ARG A 90 4.54 3.44 11.15
CA ARG A 90 4.05 3.12 12.49
C ARG A 90 3.39 4.32 13.17
N PHE A 91 3.97 5.51 13.02
CA PHE A 91 3.40 6.73 13.57
C PHE A 91 2.06 7.09 12.91
N GLU A 92 2.00 7.03 11.57
CA GLU A 92 0.76 7.29 10.82
C GLU A 92 -0.36 6.33 11.25
N ASN A 93 -0.07 5.03 11.31
CA ASN A 93 -1.04 4.04 11.78
C ASN A 93 -1.49 4.29 13.23
N ALA A 94 -0.58 4.68 14.12
CA ALA A 94 -0.92 4.99 15.51
C ALA A 94 -1.83 6.22 15.60
N LEU A 95 -1.56 7.26 14.81
CA LEU A 95 -2.36 8.47 14.74
C LEU A 95 -3.75 8.17 14.18
N THR A 96 -3.85 7.42 13.07
CA THR A 96 -5.13 7.01 12.48
C THR A 96 -5.94 6.17 13.45
N ALA A 97 -5.30 5.23 14.16
CA ALA A 97 -5.96 4.41 15.17
C ALA A 97 -6.47 5.25 16.36
N ALA A 98 -5.66 6.20 16.84
CA ALA A 98 -6.06 7.11 17.91
C ALA A 98 -7.24 8.00 17.49
N LEU A 99 -7.18 8.57 16.29
CA LEU A 99 -8.25 9.40 15.73
C LEU A 99 -9.55 8.59 15.57
N ALA A 100 -9.46 7.38 15.03
CA ALA A 100 -10.61 6.48 14.91
C ALA A 100 -11.19 6.14 16.29
N GLY A 101 -10.35 5.86 17.28
CA GLY A 101 -10.78 5.62 18.65
C GLY A 101 -11.53 6.81 19.27
N VAL A 102 -10.99 8.02 19.11
CA VAL A 102 -11.64 9.26 19.56
C VAL A 102 -12.98 9.46 18.86
N LEU A 103 -13.05 9.20 17.56
CA LEU A 103 -14.28 9.37 16.77
C LEU A 103 -15.36 8.37 17.17
N VAL A 104 -15.00 7.11 17.44
CA VAL A 104 -15.94 6.11 17.98
C VAL A 104 -16.44 6.53 19.36
N LEU A 105 -15.55 6.99 20.25
CA LEU A 105 -15.94 7.43 21.58
C LEU A 105 -16.88 8.65 21.52
N ALA A 106 -16.57 9.62 20.66
CA ALA A 106 -17.41 10.79 20.42
C ALA A 106 -18.78 10.40 19.86
N ALA A 107 -18.83 9.44 18.91
CA ALA A 107 -20.08 8.92 18.38
C ALA A 107 -20.94 8.28 19.48
N VAL A 108 -20.35 7.42 20.32
CA VAL A 108 -21.04 6.79 21.45
C VAL A 108 -21.57 7.84 22.42
N ALA A 109 -20.74 8.82 22.80
CA ALA A 109 -21.15 9.91 23.68
C ALA A 109 -22.30 10.73 23.08
N ALA A 110 -22.23 11.06 21.79
CA ALA A 110 -23.29 11.77 21.08
C ALA A 110 -24.60 10.97 21.02
N THR A 111 -24.52 9.64 20.83
CA THR A 111 -25.71 8.77 20.90
C THR A 111 -26.31 8.73 22.31
N ILE A 112 -25.50 8.73 23.37
CA ILE A 112 -26.02 8.75 24.76
C ILE A 112 -26.69 10.10 25.07
N ILE A 113 -26.07 11.21 24.69
CA ILE A 113 -26.55 12.56 25.04
C ILE A 113 -27.73 12.99 24.16
N TYR A 114 -27.61 12.80 22.85
CA TYR A 114 -28.56 13.33 21.87
C TYR A 114 -29.44 12.25 21.23
N GLY A 115 -29.17 10.96 21.48
CA GLY A 115 -29.87 9.86 20.83
C GLY A 115 -31.38 9.95 20.98
N ALA A 116 -31.89 10.31 22.16
CA ALA A 116 -33.33 10.44 22.38
C ALA A 116 -34.02 11.42 21.42
N ALA A 117 -33.31 12.45 20.92
CA ALA A 117 -33.86 13.48 20.04
C ALA A 117 -33.95 13.06 18.56
N TRP A 118 -33.04 12.20 18.08
CA TRP A 118 -32.95 11.85 16.65
C TRP A 118 -33.14 10.34 16.38
N TRP A 119 -32.87 9.47 17.36
CA TRP A 119 -32.97 8.02 17.24
C TRP A 119 -34.36 7.53 16.78
N PRO A 120 -35.49 8.08 17.27
CA PRO A 120 -36.82 7.67 16.81
C PRO A 120 -37.03 7.85 15.29
N SER A 121 -36.43 8.89 14.69
CA SER A 121 -36.52 9.13 13.24
C SER A 121 -35.77 8.09 12.41
N PHE A 122 -34.75 7.46 12.98
CA PHE A 122 -34.00 6.39 12.32
C PHE A 122 -34.65 5.02 12.50
N GLN A 123 -35.49 4.82 13.52
CA GLN A 123 -36.21 3.55 13.72
C GLN A 123 -37.09 3.17 12.52
N ALA A 124 -37.62 4.14 11.80
CA ALA A 124 -38.38 3.92 10.58
C ALA A 124 -37.53 3.40 9.39
N LEU A 125 -36.21 3.58 9.45
CA LEU A 125 -35.24 3.18 8.42
C LEU A 125 -34.46 1.91 8.80
N LEU A 126 -34.60 1.46 10.05
CA LEU A 126 -33.92 0.25 10.54
C LEU A 126 -34.54 -0.99 9.88
N PRO A 127 -33.71 -1.87 9.27
CA PRO A 127 -34.23 -3.08 8.66
C PRO A 127 -34.76 -4.04 9.74
N ALA A 128 -35.67 -4.93 9.36
CA ALA A 128 -36.30 -5.90 10.25
C ALA A 128 -35.27 -6.59 11.18
N PRO A 129 -35.64 -6.97 12.43
CA PRO A 129 -34.70 -7.43 13.45
C PRO A 129 -33.78 -8.58 12.99
N ALA A 130 -34.25 -9.44 12.09
CA ALA A 130 -33.44 -10.48 11.46
C ALA A 130 -32.25 -9.91 10.66
N ALA A 131 -32.41 -8.81 9.92
CA ALA A 131 -31.35 -8.17 9.17
C ALA A 131 -30.33 -7.46 10.08
N ALA A 132 -30.77 -6.90 11.21
CA ALA A 132 -29.88 -6.30 12.21
C ALA A 132 -28.92 -7.35 12.82
N GLN A 133 -29.39 -8.58 13.04
CA GLN A 133 -28.56 -9.69 13.51
C GLN A 133 -27.44 -10.04 12.50
N TRP A 134 -27.73 -10.04 11.20
CA TRP A 134 -26.72 -10.28 10.16
C TRP A 134 -25.67 -9.16 10.09
N TRP A 135 -26.08 -7.91 10.28
CA TRP A 135 -25.15 -6.78 10.37
C TRP A 135 -24.23 -6.89 11.58
N LEU A 136 -24.75 -7.27 12.75
CA LEU A 136 -23.94 -7.51 13.95
C LEU A 136 -22.99 -8.69 13.76
N ALA A 137 -23.43 -9.76 13.11
CA ALA A 137 -22.56 -10.90 12.78
C ALA A 137 -21.44 -10.50 11.80
N LEU A 138 -21.74 -9.68 10.79
CA LEU A 138 -20.74 -9.15 9.86
C LEU A 138 -19.73 -8.23 10.56
N LEU A 139 -20.22 -7.28 11.36
CA LEU A 139 -19.37 -6.39 12.15
C LEU A 139 -18.49 -7.18 13.12
N GLY A 140 -19.06 -8.18 13.79
CA GLY A 140 -18.33 -9.08 14.67
C GLY A 140 -17.25 -9.87 13.92
N CYS A 141 -17.59 -10.44 12.77
CA CYS A 141 -16.66 -11.23 11.95
C CYS A 141 -15.50 -10.39 11.40
N VAL A 142 -15.79 -9.18 10.89
CA VAL A 142 -14.77 -8.24 10.42
C VAL A 142 -13.90 -7.77 11.59
N GLY A 143 -14.51 -7.42 12.72
CA GLY A 143 -13.81 -7.03 13.94
C GLY A 143 -12.88 -8.12 14.47
N LEU A 144 -13.36 -9.37 14.53
CA LEU A 144 -12.53 -10.51 14.94
C LEU A 144 -11.38 -10.76 13.96
N SER A 145 -11.64 -10.72 12.65
CA SER A 145 -10.62 -10.93 11.62
C SER A 145 -9.52 -9.87 11.71
N TRP A 146 -9.90 -8.62 11.99
CA TRP A 146 -8.96 -7.53 12.21
C TRP A 146 -8.15 -7.68 13.49
N LEU A 147 -8.80 -8.09 14.60
CA LEU A 147 -8.14 -8.31 15.89
C LEU A 147 -7.14 -9.46 15.81
N LEU A 148 -7.53 -10.57 15.17
CA LEU A 148 -6.67 -11.73 14.98
C LEU A 148 -5.46 -11.39 14.10
N GLY A 149 -5.68 -10.64 13.01
CA GLY A 149 -4.59 -10.14 12.16
C GLY A 149 -3.68 -9.14 12.90
N ALA A 150 -4.20 -8.34 13.82
CA ALA A 150 -3.38 -7.45 14.65
C ALA A 150 -2.58 -8.19 15.73
N TRP A 151 -3.04 -9.37 16.14
CA TRP A 151 -2.34 -10.25 17.09
C TRP A 151 -1.24 -11.06 16.40
N SER A 152 -1.50 -11.62 15.20
CA SER A 152 -0.47 -12.36 14.44
C SER A 152 0.74 -11.47 14.12
N ARG A 153 0.49 -10.23 13.69
CA ARG A 153 1.55 -9.23 13.44
C ARG A 153 2.35 -8.86 14.69
N ARG A 154 1.79 -9.02 15.89
CA ARG A 154 2.50 -8.80 17.17
C ARG A 154 3.31 -10.03 17.60
N ALA A 155 2.78 -11.23 17.38
CA ALA A 155 3.48 -12.48 17.69
C ALA A 155 4.74 -12.66 16.83
N GLU A 156 4.68 -12.30 15.54
CA GLU A 156 5.83 -12.34 14.61
C GLU A 156 6.95 -11.35 14.98
N SER A 157 6.65 -10.30 15.75
CA SER A 157 7.65 -9.33 16.22
C SER A 157 8.34 -9.70 17.54
N ALA A 158 7.94 -10.81 18.17
CA ALA A 158 8.46 -11.28 19.45
C ALA A 158 9.32 -12.56 19.34
N SER A 159 9.59 -13.04 18.13
CA SER A 159 10.46 -14.18 17.80
C SER A 159 11.66 -13.74 16.98
#